data_AF-A0A930U0I7-F1
#
_entry.id   AF-A0A930U0I7-F1
#
_cell.length_a   1.000
_cell.length_b   1.000
_cell.length_c   1.000
_cell.angle_alpha   90.00
_cell.angle_beta   90.00
_cell.angle_gamma   90.00
#
_symmetry.space_group_name_H-M   'P 1'
#
loop_
_entity.id
_entity.type
_entity.pdbx_description
1 polymer ?
#
loop_
_entity_poly.entity_id
_entity_poly.type
_entity_poly.pdbx_seq_one_letter_code
_entity_poly.pdbx_strand_id
1 'polypeptide(L)'
;MGSLLTQWLPKLGWTSSLLVTIIDISLVLVLTYIVLIFIKERRTLWMVRGLVVLMLSAALSQSLGLRLLHFVLEKLVIGSAVAMAFIMQAEFRRFLEQLGRGELDQLFRSSDEAVPKPDSVIDEIVDAVKELSQNRTGALLILETSRPIDERDFSVPGVRLNAEVSKELLQTIFQTTTPLHDGAVLIRGSRVTAAGIILPISERTASRQLGTRHRAAMGITERVENCLCVVVSEETGSISLAERGTLNRPLTSSKLRELLRTQFTQSVERESVAPQLRSLGRQLVHQGMVLVSRLLRLSSSASREKK
;
A
#
# COMPACT_ATOMS: atom_id res chain seq x y z
N MET A 1 -2.08 -60.29 40.91
CA MET A 1 -3.28 -59.56 40.43
C MET A 1 -2.93 -58.08 40.23
N GLY A 2 -1.94 -57.77 39.38
CA GLY A 2 -1.34 -56.43 39.33
C GLY A 2 -0.53 -56.13 38.06
N SER A 3 -0.99 -56.55 36.89
CA SER A 3 -0.30 -56.31 35.61
C SER A 3 -1.21 -55.79 34.49
N LEU A 4 -2.48 -55.45 34.78
CA LEU A 4 -3.43 -55.01 33.75
C LEU A 4 -3.60 -53.49 33.64
N LEU A 5 -3.03 -52.70 34.56
CA LEU A 5 -3.19 -51.24 34.58
C LEU A 5 -2.03 -50.47 33.92
N THR A 6 -0.89 -51.10 33.66
CA THR A 6 0.27 -50.43 33.03
C THR A 6 0.25 -50.48 31.49
N GLN A 7 -0.69 -51.21 30.88
CA GLN A 7 -0.76 -51.38 29.42
C GLN A 7 -1.58 -50.28 28.70
N TRP A 8 -2.25 -49.40 29.44
CA TRP A 8 -3.14 -48.35 28.89
C TRP A 8 -2.54 -46.93 28.88
N LEU A 9 -1.28 -46.76 29.31
CA LEU A 9 -0.61 -45.45 29.37
C LEU A 9 0.37 -45.06 28.21
N PRO A 10 0.36 -45.63 26.99
CA PRO A 10 1.18 -45.07 25.91
C PRO A 10 0.45 -44.01 25.04
N LYS A 11 -0.84 -43.73 25.27
CA LYS A 11 -1.63 -42.83 24.40
C LYS A 11 -1.53 -41.33 24.72
N LEU A 12 -0.92 -40.93 25.82
CA LEU A 12 -0.79 -39.51 26.21
C LEU A 12 0.53 -38.85 25.75
N GLY A 13 1.49 -39.63 25.25
CA GLY A 13 2.73 -39.11 24.63
C GLY A 13 2.56 -38.73 23.15
N TRP A 14 1.51 -39.24 22.49
CA TRP A 14 1.29 -39.02 21.06
C TRP A 14 0.66 -37.63 20.79
N THR A 15 -0.28 -37.18 21.62
CA THR A 15 -0.92 -35.87 21.44
C THR A 15 0.00 -34.71 21.80
N SER A 16 0.88 -34.86 22.80
CA SER A 16 1.92 -33.88 23.12
C SER A 16 2.97 -33.82 22.00
N SER A 17 3.37 -34.95 21.42
CA SER A 17 4.29 -34.96 20.28
C SER A 17 3.70 -34.26 19.05
N LEU A 18 2.42 -34.49 18.74
CA LEU A 18 1.76 -33.88 17.58
C LEU A 18 1.55 -32.37 17.77
N LEU A 19 1.17 -31.92 18.96
CA LEU A 19 1.06 -30.48 19.26
C LEU A 19 2.41 -29.79 19.14
N VAL A 20 3.48 -30.39 19.66
CA VAL A 20 4.84 -29.85 19.53
C VAL A 20 5.27 -29.81 18.06
N THR A 21 5.00 -30.86 17.28
CA THR A 21 5.31 -30.88 15.83
C THR A 21 4.50 -29.84 15.04
N ILE A 22 3.22 -29.65 15.36
CA ILE A 22 2.37 -28.63 14.70
C ILE A 22 2.87 -27.23 15.03
N ILE A 23 3.21 -26.97 16.30
CA ILE A 23 3.75 -25.68 16.73
C ILE A 23 5.10 -25.43 16.06
N ASP A 24 5.98 -26.43 15.98
CA ASP A 24 7.29 -26.32 15.35
C ASP A 24 7.17 -26.00 13.85
N ILE A 25 6.33 -26.75 13.12
CA ILE A 25 6.08 -26.48 11.69
C ILE A 25 5.43 -25.10 11.50
N SER A 26 4.47 -24.73 12.34
CA SER A 26 3.83 -23.40 12.28
C SER A 26 4.84 -22.27 12.53
N LEU A 27 5.75 -22.46 13.48
CA LEU A 27 6.78 -21.49 13.80
C LEU A 27 7.76 -21.33 12.63
N VAL A 28 8.22 -22.44 12.04
CA VAL A 28 9.06 -22.44 10.84
C VAL A 28 8.35 -21.75 9.67
N LEU A 29 7.07 -22.01 9.47
CA LEU A 29 6.26 -21.40 8.41
C LEU A 29 6.13 -19.88 8.60
N VAL A 30 5.80 -19.43 9.81
CA VAL A 30 5.69 -18.00 10.15
C VAL A 30 7.05 -17.31 10.02
N LEU A 31 8.12 -17.92 10.53
CA LEU A 31 9.48 -17.40 10.40
C LEU A 31 9.89 -17.26 8.94
N THR A 32 9.65 -18.29 8.13
CA THR A 32 9.93 -18.27 6.68
C THR A 32 9.12 -17.20 5.97
N TYR A 33 7.83 -17.05 6.33
CA TYR A 33 6.95 -16.02 5.77
C TYR A 33 7.42 -14.60 6.11
N ILE A 34 7.85 -14.36 7.36
CA ILE A 34 8.43 -13.08 7.80
C ILE A 34 9.71 -12.76 7.03
N VAL A 35 10.61 -13.73 6.86
CA VAL A 35 11.84 -13.57 6.06
C VAL A 35 11.52 -13.24 4.60
N LEU A 36 10.48 -13.87 4.02
CA LEU A 36 10.04 -13.59 2.65
C LEU A 36 9.47 -12.19 2.48
N ILE A 37 8.69 -11.67 3.43
CA ILE A 37 8.14 -10.29 3.34
C ILE A 37 9.24 -9.24 3.47
N PHE A 38 10.28 -9.52 4.26
CA PHE A 38 11.32 -8.55 4.56
C PHE A 38 12.20 -8.20 3.35
N ILE A 39 12.27 -9.09 2.35
CA ILE A 39 13.12 -8.91 1.18
C ILE A 39 12.37 -8.08 0.13
N LYS A 40 12.62 -6.76 0.12
CA LYS A 40 12.04 -5.82 -0.86
C LYS A 40 12.58 -6.00 -2.29
N GLU A 41 13.77 -6.56 -2.46
CA GLU A 41 14.44 -6.72 -3.75
C GLU A 41 13.97 -8.00 -4.46
N ARG A 42 13.41 -7.89 -5.67
CA ARG A 42 12.93 -9.04 -6.43
C ARG A 42 14.03 -10.08 -6.69
N ARG A 43 15.29 -9.67 -6.86
CA ARG A 43 16.42 -10.58 -7.12
C ARG A 43 16.75 -11.46 -5.91
N THR A 44 16.80 -10.87 -4.71
CA THR A 44 17.12 -11.58 -3.47
C THR A 44 16.00 -12.54 -3.06
N LEU A 45 14.74 -12.21 -3.38
CA LEU A 45 13.59 -13.11 -3.19
C LEU A 45 13.73 -14.44 -3.94
N TRP A 46 14.24 -14.42 -5.18
CA TRP A 46 14.46 -15.64 -5.95
C TRP A 46 15.53 -16.54 -5.31
N MET A 47 16.60 -15.94 -4.79
CA MET A 47 17.69 -16.67 -4.13
C MET A 47 17.21 -17.33 -2.83
N VAL A 48 16.45 -16.60 -2.01
CA VAL A 48 15.91 -17.12 -0.74
C VAL A 48 14.85 -18.19 -0.97
N ARG A 49 13.94 -18.00 -1.95
CA ARG A 49 13.01 -19.06 -2.37
C ARG A 49 13.75 -20.31 -2.84
N GLY A 50 14.84 -20.15 -3.59
CA GLY A 50 15.70 -21.25 -3.99
C GLY A 50 16.26 -22.02 -2.79
N LEU A 51 16.78 -21.32 -1.79
CA LEU A 51 17.30 -21.94 -0.55
C LEU A 51 16.20 -22.69 0.22
N VAL A 52 15.01 -22.09 0.35
CA VAL A 52 13.86 -22.73 1.02
C VAL A 52 13.40 -24.00 0.28
N VAL A 53 13.29 -23.95 -1.04
CA VAL A 53 12.95 -25.14 -1.86
C VAL A 53 13.99 -26.23 -1.68
N LEU A 54 15.27 -25.87 -1.59
CA LEU A 54 16.36 -26.81 -1.41
C LEU A 54 16.34 -27.46 -0.01
N MET A 55 16.04 -26.69 1.03
CA MET A 55 15.81 -27.20 2.39
C MET A 55 14.61 -28.16 2.45
N LEU A 56 13.49 -27.80 1.82
CA LEU A 56 12.30 -28.66 1.74
C LEU A 56 12.60 -29.97 0.98
N SER A 57 13.37 -29.88 -0.10
CA SER A 57 13.80 -31.06 -0.87
C SER A 57 14.70 -31.97 -0.04
N ALA A 58 15.61 -31.41 0.76
CA ALA A 58 16.47 -32.17 1.66
C ALA A 58 15.67 -32.89 2.77
N ALA A 59 14.68 -32.20 3.34
CA ALA A 59 13.77 -32.76 4.35
C ALA A 59 12.87 -33.86 3.77
N LEU A 60 12.35 -33.66 2.55
CA LEU A 60 11.56 -34.67 1.85
C LEU A 60 12.41 -35.91 1.52
N SER A 61 13.64 -35.71 1.06
CA SER A 61 14.61 -36.79 0.80
C SER A 61 14.91 -37.60 2.06
N GLN A 62 14.96 -36.95 3.23
CA GLN A 62 15.15 -37.61 4.52
C GLN A 62 13.93 -38.46 4.90
N SER A 63 12.72 -37.89 4.74
CA SER A 63 11.45 -38.59 5.01
C SER A 63 11.25 -39.82 4.11
N LEU A 64 11.66 -39.72 2.84
CA LEU A 64 11.62 -40.82 1.86
C LEU A 64 12.77 -41.85 2.04
N GLY A 65 13.72 -41.61 2.95
CA GLY A 65 14.85 -42.52 3.20
C GLY A 65 15.93 -42.54 2.10
N LEU A 66 15.96 -41.54 1.21
CA LEU A 66 16.90 -41.46 0.09
C LEU A 66 18.28 -40.99 0.57
N ARG A 67 19.13 -41.92 1.02
CA ARG A 67 20.42 -41.62 1.70
C ARG A 67 21.40 -40.79 0.86
N LEU A 68 21.64 -41.18 -0.39
CA LEU A 68 22.62 -40.49 -1.26
C LEU A 68 22.14 -39.09 -1.65
N LEU A 69 20.86 -38.97 -2.00
CA LEU A 69 20.25 -37.69 -2.34
C LEU A 69 20.24 -36.75 -1.15
N HIS A 70 19.89 -37.24 0.05
CA HIS A 70 19.91 -36.45 1.27
C HIS A 70 21.33 -35.94 1.58
N PHE A 71 22.35 -36.79 1.48
CA PHE A 71 23.74 -36.38 1.67
C PHE A 71 24.15 -35.25 0.72
N VAL A 72 23.83 -35.35 -0.57
CA VAL A 72 24.16 -34.32 -1.57
C VAL A 72 23.39 -33.02 -1.29
N LEU A 73 22.08 -33.12 -1.04
CA LEU A 73 21.24 -31.97 -0.76
C LEU A 73 21.67 -31.25 0.52
N GLU A 74 22.01 -31.99 1.58
CA GLU A 74 22.50 -31.43 2.84
C GLU A 74 23.78 -30.62 2.63
N LYS A 75 24.77 -31.15 1.90
CA LYS A 75 26.00 -30.40 1.58
C LYS A 75 25.72 -29.16 0.74
N LEU A 76 24.76 -29.25 -0.18
CA LEU A 76 24.34 -28.12 -1.01
C LEU A 76 23.60 -27.05 -0.20
N VAL A 77 22.72 -27.42 0.74
CA VAL A 77 22.10 -26.49 1.71
C VAL A 77 23.18 -25.74 2.47
N ILE A 78 24.16 -26.46 3.03
CA ILE A 78 25.23 -25.84 3.82
C ILE A 78 26.04 -24.85 2.96
N GLY A 79 26.47 -25.26 1.77
CA GLY A 79 27.24 -24.39 0.87
C GLY A 79 26.45 -23.16 0.41
N SER A 80 25.17 -23.34 0.07
CA SER A 80 24.30 -22.24 -0.37
C SER A 80 23.95 -21.28 0.77
N ALA A 81 23.78 -21.76 2.00
CA ALA A 81 23.59 -20.92 3.17
C ALA A 81 24.82 -20.04 3.45
N VAL A 82 26.03 -20.59 3.36
CA VAL A 82 27.28 -19.83 3.53
C VAL A 82 27.44 -18.77 2.44
N ALA A 83 27.21 -19.13 1.18
CA ALA A 83 27.26 -18.20 0.06
C ALA A 83 26.22 -17.07 0.21
N MET A 84 25.01 -17.42 0.64
CA MET A 84 23.95 -16.45 0.94
C MET A 84 24.38 -15.49 2.05
N ALA A 85 24.92 -15.99 3.17
CA ALA A 85 25.34 -15.15 4.29
C ALA A 85 26.40 -14.10 3.87
N PHE A 86 27.31 -14.47 2.96
CA PHE A 86 28.31 -13.54 2.43
C PHE A 86 27.69 -12.47 1.52
N ILE A 87 26.78 -12.87 0.61
CA ILE A 87 26.11 -11.95 -0.31
C ILE A 87 25.14 -11.02 0.42
N MET A 88 24.45 -11.54 1.43
CA MET A 88 23.35 -10.88 2.14
C MET A 88 23.80 -10.15 3.42
N GLN A 89 25.11 -9.93 3.58
CA GLN A 89 25.71 -9.34 4.78
C GLN A 89 25.13 -7.95 5.09
N ALA A 90 24.90 -7.13 4.06
CA ALA A 90 24.39 -5.78 4.20
C ALA A 90 22.91 -5.75 4.60
N GLU A 91 22.09 -6.64 4.05
CA GLU A 91 20.66 -6.76 4.33
C GLU A 91 20.41 -7.34 5.71
N PHE A 92 21.19 -8.34 6.14
CA PHE A 92 21.09 -8.90 7.49
C PHE A 92 21.42 -7.86 8.56
N ARG A 93 22.45 -7.04 8.31
CA ARG A 93 22.75 -5.88 9.15
C ARG A 93 21.57 -4.91 9.22
N ARG A 94 20.99 -4.54 8.07
CA ARG A 94 19.80 -3.66 8.02
C ARG A 94 18.60 -4.27 8.76
N PHE A 95 18.38 -5.58 8.65
CA PHE A 95 17.35 -6.30 9.38
C PHE A 95 17.54 -6.16 10.89
N LEU A 96 18.75 -6.42 11.39
CA LEU A 96 19.05 -6.29 12.82
C LEU A 96 18.93 -4.83 13.30
N GLU A 97 19.34 -3.86 12.47
CA GLU A 97 19.19 -2.44 12.78
C GLU A 97 17.70 -2.04 12.89
N GLN A 98 16.84 -2.52 11.99
CA GLN A 98 15.39 -2.28 12.04
C GLN A 98 14.72 -3.00 13.22
N LEU A 99 15.16 -4.22 13.52
CA LEU A 99 14.70 -5.01 14.66
C LEU A 99 15.05 -4.31 15.99
N GLY A 100 16.26 -3.78 16.10
CA GLY A 100 16.73 -3.05 17.28
C GLY A 100 16.07 -1.69 17.51
N ARG A 101 15.51 -1.07 16.45
CA ARG A 101 14.77 0.21 16.55
C ARG A 101 13.30 0.05 16.96
N GLY A 102 12.79 -1.18 17.08
CA GLY A 102 11.39 -1.42 17.45
C GLY A 102 10.38 -1.13 16.33
N GLU A 103 10.83 -1.00 15.08
CA GLU A 103 9.96 -0.72 13.92
C GLU A 103 9.19 -1.96 13.42
N LEU A 104 9.26 -3.09 14.15
CA LEU A 104 8.48 -4.31 13.89
C LEU A 104 6.97 -4.05 13.83
N ASP A 105 6.48 -3.02 14.53
CA ASP A 105 5.07 -2.65 14.57
C ASP A 105 4.54 -2.17 13.20
N GLN A 106 5.45 -1.76 12.29
CA GLN A 106 5.12 -1.42 10.91
C GLN A 106 5.05 -2.65 9.99
N LEU A 107 5.66 -3.79 10.37
CA LEU A 107 5.67 -5.02 9.59
C LEU A 107 4.43 -5.90 9.84
N PHE A 108 3.80 -5.79 11.02
CA PHE A 108 2.54 -6.49 11.36
C PHE A 108 1.28 -5.72 10.97
N ARG A 109 1.40 -4.48 10.50
CA ARG A 109 0.29 -3.78 9.84
C ARG A 109 0.13 -4.36 8.44
N SER A 110 -0.65 -5.43 8.36
CA SER A 110 -1.21 -5.96 7.11
C SER A 110 -1.66 -4.80 6.22
N SER A 111 -1.27 -4.87 4.95
CA SER A 111 -1.49 -3.87 3.90
C SER A 111 -2.96 -3.75 3.47
N ASP A 112 -3.90 -3.87 4.41
CA ASP A 112 -5.35 -3.94 4.19
C ASP A 112 -6.05 -2.78 4.92
N GLU A 113 -5.60 -1.57 4.63
CA GLU A 113 -6.31 -0.28 4.70
C GLU A 113 -5.27 0.80 4.42
N ALA A 114 -4.81 0.87 3.16
CA ALA A 114 -4.11 2.03 2.67
C ALA A 114 -5.11 3.18 2.45
N VAL A 115 -5.71 3.67 3.54
CA VAL A 115 -6.18 5.06 3.57
C VAL A 115 -4.92 5.87 3.91
N PRO A 116 -4.30 6.56 2.94
CA PRO A 116 -3.07 7.29 3.21
C PRO A 116 -3.36 8.38 4.23
N LYS A 117 -2.48 8.56 5.22
CA LYS A 117 -2.45 9.77 6.03
C LYS A 117 -2.35 10.97 5.07
N PRO A 118 -3.37 11.86 4.99
CA PRO A 118 -3.36 12.98 4.05
C PRO A 118 -2.23 13.98 4.32
N ASP A 119 -1.73 14.02 5.56
CA ASP A 119 -0.76 15.02 5.97
C ASP A 119 0.60 14.85 5.29
N SER A 120 1.11 13.63 5.04
CA SER A 120 2.43 13.50 4.42
C SER A 120 2.41 13.86 2.93
N VAL A 121 1.43 13.38 2.16
CA VAL A 121 1.41 13.56 0.69
C VAL A 121 1.18 15.02 0.29
N ILE A 122 0.24 15.70 0.96
CA ILE A 122 -0.01 17.13 0.68
C ILE A 122 1.23 17.95 1.02
N ASP A 123 1.90 17.62 2.13
CA ASP A 123 3.11 18.31 2.55
C ASP A 123 4.24 18.12 1.53
N GLU A 124 4.46 16.89 1.02
CA GLU A 124 5.41 16.59 -0.06
C GLU A 124 5.11 17.38 -1.36
N ILE A 125 3.84 17.44 -1.78
CA ILE A 125 3.42 18.20 -2.97
C ILE A 125 3.66 19.69 -2.77
N VAL A 126 3.25 20.24 -1.63
CA VAL A 126 3.40 21.69 -1.34
C VAL A 126 4.88 22.07 -1.28
N ASP A 127 5.71 21.24 -0.66
CA ASP A 127 7.14 21.51 -0.52
C ASP A 127 7.87 21.38 -1.87
N ALA A 128 7.46 20.44 -2.73
CA ALA A 128 7.93 20.37 -4.11
C ALA A 128 7.54 21.62 -4.91
N VAL A 129 6.26 22.01 -4.87
CA VAL A 129 5.72 23.17 -5.59
C VAL A 129 6.38 24.47 -5.11
N LYS A 130 6.64 24.59 -3.81
CA LYS A 130 7.35 25.74 -3.24
C LYS A 130 8.76 25.87 -3.83
N GLU A 131 9.51 24.78 -3.90
CA GLU A 131 10.86 24.82 -4.47
C GLU A 131 10.84 25.10 -5.99
N LEU A 132 9.92 24.47 -6.72
CA LEU A 132 9.74 24.71 -8.16
C LEU A 132 9.39 26.18 -8.42
N SER A 133 8.53 26.77 -7.57
CA SER A 133 8.18 28.19 -7.60
C SER A 133 9.38 29.09 -7.35
N GLN A 134 10.19 28.78 -6.33
CA GLN A 134 11.40 29.55 -6.00
C GLN A 134 12.43 29.51 -7.13
N ASN A 135 12.58 28.35 -7.78
CA ASN A 135 13.49 28.16 -8.90
C ASN A 135 12.91 28.60 -10.25
N ARG A 136 11.65 29.07 -10.28
CA ARG A 136 10.91 29.40 -11.51
C ARG A 136 10.88 28.25 -12.52
N THR A 137 10.78 27.03 -12.01
CA THR A 137 10.62 25.83 -12.82
C THR A 137 9.13 25.60 -13.09
N GLY A 138 8.74 25.59 -14.35
CA GLY A 138 7.36 25.36 -14.76
C GLY A 138 6.87 23.97 -14.37
N ALA A 139 5.69 23.89 -13.76
CA ALA A 139 5.12 22.62 -13.31
C ALA A 139 3.61 22.59 -13.51
N LEU A 140 3.08 21.39 -13.76
CA LEU A 140 1.65 21.14 -13.94
C LEU A 140 1.28 19.79 -13.31
N LEU A 141 0.64 19.83 -12.15
CA LEU A 141 0.22 18.65 -11.41
C LEU A 141 -1.30 18.51 -11.50
N ILE A 142 -1.77 17.30 -11.80
CA ILE A 142 -3.17 16.93 -11.81
C ILE A 142 -3.42 16.06 -10.59
N LEU A 143 -4.38 16.46 -9.78
CA LEU A 143 -4.77 15.80 -8.54
C LEU A 143 -6.21 15.30 -8.70
N GLU A 144 -6.41 14.01 -8.45
CA GLU A 144 -7.74 13.41 -8.40
C GLU A 144 -8.34 13.58 -7.01
N THR A 145 -9.56 14.13 -6.92
CA THR A 145 -10.21 14.36 -5.62
C THR A 145 -11.05 13.17 -5.16
N SER A 146 -11.99 12.69 -5.99
CA SER A 146 -12.96 11.66 -5.56
C SER A 146 -13.10 10.48 -6.51
N ARG A 147 -12.99 10.72 -7.82
CA ARG A 147 -13.08 9.66 -8.85
C ARG A 147 -11.81 9.67 -9.69
N PRO A 148 -11.42 8.51 -10.26
CA PRO A 148 -10.33 8.46 -11.20
C PRO A 148 -10.70 9.24 -12.47
N ILE A 149 -9.74 10.00 -13.00
CA ILE A 149 -9.84 10.66 -14.29
C ILE A 149 -9.60 9.60 -15.36
N ASP A 150 -10.41 9.62 -16.41
CA ASP A 150 -10.28 8.70 -17.53
C ASP A 150 -9.12 9.13 -18.43
N GLU A 151 -8.27 8.18 -18.85
CA GLU A 151 -7.16 8.48 -19.77
C GLU A 151 -7.65 9.06 -21.12
N ARG A 152 -8.91 8.83 -21.47
CA ARG A 152 -9.56 9.40 -22.67
C ARG A 152 -9.73 10.92 -22.62
N ASP A 153 -9.68 11.53 -21.44
CA ASP A 153 -9.75 12.98 -21.27
C ASP A 153 -8.41 13.67 -21.58
N PHE A 154 -7.32 12.90 -21.67
CA PHE A 154 -5.99 13.37 -22.04
C PHE A 154 -5.80 13.37 -23.56
N SER A 155 -5.05 14.36 -24.08
CA SER A 155 -4.65 14.36 -25.49
C SER A 155 -3.59 13.29 -25.76
N VAL A 156 -2.64 13.13 -24.83
CA VAL A 156 -1.64 12.05 -24.82
C VAL A 156 -1.46 11.56 -23.39
N PRO A 157 -1.56 10.23 -23.12
CA PRO A 157 -1.58 9.68 -21.76
C PRO A 157 -0.23 9.72 -21.02
N GLY A 158 0.87 10.12 -21.67
CA GLY A 158 2.21 10.23 -21.07
C GLY A 158 2.86 8.89 -20.74
N VAL A 159 3.90 8.93 -19.91
CA VAL A 159 4.67 7.77 -19.46
C VAL A 159 4.18 7.32 -18.08
N ARG A 160 3.78 6.05 -17.95
CA ARG A 160 3.36 5.47 -16.67
C ARG A 160 4.56 5.25 -15.73
N LEU A 161 4.44 5.75 -14.51
CA LEU A 161 5.49 5.66 -13.47
C LEU A 161 5.07 4.77 -12.30
N ASN A 162 3.83 4.92 -11.82
CA ASN A 162 3.30 4.24 -10.62
C ASN A 162 4.21 4.37 -9.37
N ALA A 163 4.89 5.51 -9.24
CA ALA A 163 5.81 5.78 -8.15
C ALA A 163 5.09 6.39 -6.94
N GLU A 164 5.68 6.27 -5.76
CA GLU A 164 5.19 6.98 -4.56
C GLU A 164 5.49 8.48 -4.69
N VAL A 165 4.58 9.33 -4.24
CA VAL A 165 4.78 10.78 -4.26
C VAL A 165 5.88 11.16 -3.28
N SER A 166 6.92 11.82 -3.78
CA SER A 166 7.93 12.49 -2.95
C SER A 166 8.33 13.82 -3.58
N LYS A 167 8.82 14.75 -2.75
CA LYS A 167 9.34 16.04 -3.18
C LYS A 167 10.41 15.88 -4.26
N GLU A 168 11.37 14.99 -4.05
CA GLU A 168 12.51 14.77 -4.96
C GLU A 168 12.05 14.25 -6.31
N LEU A 169 11.07 13.34 -6.33
CA LEU A 169 10.51 12.80 -7.58
C LEU A 169 9.84 13.91 -8.39
N LEU A 170 8.98 14.71 -7.76
CA LEU A 170 8.28 15.80 -8.46
C LEU A 170 9.26 16.85 -8.99
N GLN A 171 10.27 17.20 -8.20
CA GLN A 171 11.33 18.11 -8.63
C GLN A 171 12.11 17.58 -9.84
N THR A 172 12.45 16.28 -9.81
CA THR A 172 13.18 15.63 -10.90
C THR A 172 12.37 15.59 -12.18
N ILE A 173 11.06 15.26 -12.10
CA ILE A 173 10.18 15.19 -13.27
C ILE A 173 10.10 16.56 -13.97
N PHE A 174 9.96 17.65 -13.22
CA PHE A 174 9.82 18.99 -13.80
C PHE A 174 11.15 19.66 -14.15
N GLN A 175 12.28 18.98 -14.00
CA GLN A 175 13.57 19.52 -14.40
C GLN A 175 13.66 19.61 -15.93
N THR A 176 14.00 20.80 -16.45
CA THR A 176 13.97 21.15 -17.89
C THR A 176 14.86 20.32 -18.80
N THR A 177 15.82 19.57 -18.23
CA THR A 177 16.72 18.69 -18.98
C THR A 177 16.16 17.28 -19.19
N THR A 178 15.05 16.92 -18.54
CA THR A 178 14.49 15.56 -18.58
C THR A 178 13.43 15.43 -19.68
N PRO A 179 13.19 14.26 -20.27
CA PRO A 179 12.09 14.11 -21.24
C PRO A 179 10.67 14.26 -20.64
N LEU A 180 10.52 14.15 -19.31
CA LEU A 180 9.20 14.10 -18.65
C LEU A 180 8.67 15.46 -18.19
N HIS A 181 9.49 16.52 -18.25
CA HIS A 181 9.09 17.86 -17.79
C HIS A 181 8.08 18.56 -18.70
N ASP A 182 7.97 18.09 -19.94
CA ASP A 182 7.05 18.63 -20.92
C ASP A 182 5.69 17.93 -20.80
N GLY A 183 4.76 18.59 -20.12
CA GLY A 183 3.41 18.09 -19.86
C GLY A 183 3.05 18.10 -18.37
N ALA A 184 2.01 17.33 -18.06
CA ALA A 184 1.42 17.24 -16.73
C ALA A 184 1.80 15.93 -16.03
N VAL A 185 1.72 15.96 -14.70
CA VAL A 185 1.92 14.80 -13.82
C VAL A 185 0.59 14.44 -13.17
N LEU A 186 0.12 13.20 -13.34
CA LEU A 186 -1.11 12.70 -12.72
C LEU A 186 -0.80 12.03 -11.38
N ILE A 187 -1.42 12.56 -10.32
CA ILE A 187 -1.31 12.06 -8.95
C ILE A 187 -2.67 11.52 -8.51
N ARG A 188 -2.67 10.24 -8.10
CA ARG A 188 -3.83 9.51 -7.60
C ARG A 188 -3.53 9.04 -6.17
N GLY A 189 -4.21 9.63 -5.20
CA GLY A 189 -3.94 9.38 -3.77
C GLY A 189 -2.48 9.70 -3.42
N SER A 190 -1.72 8.68 -3.02
CA SER A 190 -0.30 8.79 -2.66
C SER A 190 0.69 8.43 -3.78
N ARG A 191 0.23 8.25 -5.03
CA ARG A 191 1.06 7.80 -6.15
C ARG A 191 1.06 8.75 -7.34
N VAL A 192 2.22 8.90 -7.96
CA VAL A 192 2.39 9.46 -9.29
C VAL A 192 2.10 8.36 -10.32
N THR A 193 0.94 8.44 -10.97
CA THR A 193 0.48 7.44 -11.94
C THR A 193 1.23 7.56 -13.26
N ALA A 194 1.33 8.79 -13.80
CA ALA A 194 1.99 9.08 -15.06
C ALA A 194 2.55 10.51 -15.09
N ALA A 195 3.54 10.74 -15.95
CA ALA A 195 4.17 12.04 -16.19
C ALA A 195 4.32 12.31 -17.70
N GLY A 196 4.54 13.57 -18.09
CA GLY A 196 4.59 13.97 -19.50
C GLY A 196 3.23 13.83 -20.21
N ILE A 197 2.13 14.02 -19.47
CA ILE A 197 0.77 13.92 -20.01
C ILE A 197 0.45 15.21 -20.78
N ILE A 198 0.00 15.10 -22.02
CA ILE A 198 -0.44 16.27 -22.79
C ILE A 198 -1.93 16.44 -22.59
N LEU A 199 -2.33 17.62 -22.11
CA LEU A 199 -3.71 17.94 -21.79
C LEU A 199 -4.38 18.78 -22.89
N PRO A 200 -5.71 18.73 -22.98
CA PRO A 200 -6.46 19.68 -23.79
C PRO A 200 -6.28 21.10 -23.27
N ILE A 201 -6.20 22.06 -24.18
CA ILE A 201 -6.00 23.48 -23.87
C ILE A 201 -7.35 24.18 -23.94
N SER A 202 -7.68 24.99 -22.93
CA SER A 202 -8.92 25.80 -22.96
C SER A 202 -8.87 26.87 -24.06
N GLU A 203 -10.00 27.02 -24.75
CA GLU A 203 -10.25 28.05 -25.77
C GLU A 203 -10.87 29.32 -25.17
N ARG A 204 -11.30 29.30 -23.90
CA ARG A 204 -11.83 30.50 -23.26
C ARG A 204 -10.73 31.57 -23.31
N THR A 205 -11.15 32.80 -23.61
CA THR A 205 -10.32 34.02 -23.56
C THR A 205 -9.91 34.33 -22.13
N ALA A 206 -9.10 33.44 -21.57
CA ALA A 206 -8.36 33.68 -20.38
C ALA A 206 -7.30 34.73 -20.73
N SER A 207 -7.02 35.66 -19.81
CA SER A 207 -6.19 36.85 -20.01
C SER A 207 -4.98 36.55 -20.91
N ARG A 208 -4.70 37.42 -21.88
CA ARG A 208 -3.63 37.31 -22.93
C ARG A 208 -2.20 37.00 -22.41
N GLN A 209 -2.03 36.91 -21.10
CA GLN A 209 -0.81 36.65 -20.33
C GLN A 209 -0.73 35.21 -19.78
N LEU A 210 -1.60 34.29 -20.17
CA LEU A 210 -1.59 32.90 -19.67
C LEU A 210 -0.78 31.99 -20.59
N GLY A 211 0.29 31.41 -20.03
CA GLY A 211 1.10 30.39 -20.70
C GLY A 211 0.34 29.08 -20.95
N THR A 212 0.93 28.20 -21.75
CA THR A 212 0.34 26.93 -22.20
C THR A 212 -0.05 26.01 -21.05
N ARG A 213 0.78 25.87 -20.01
CA ARG A 213 0.47 25.06 -18.80
C ARG A 213 -0.78 25.53 -18.06
N HIS A 214 -1.02 26.84 -17.98
CA HIS A 214 -2.22 27.37 -17.33
C HIS A 214 -3.47 27.08 -18.15
N ARG A 215 -3.38 27.26 -19.48
CA ARG A 215 -4.51 26.95 -20.38
C ARG A 215 -4.81 25.46 -20.42
N ALA A 216 -3.79 24.60 -20.32
CA ALA A 216 -3.93 23.16 -20.17
C ALA A 216 -4.63 22.77 -18.86
N ALA A 217 -4.22 23.37 -17.73
CA ALA A 217 -4.89 23.17 -16.44
C ALA A 217 -6.37 23.58 -16.48
N MET A 218 -6.70 24.70 -17.11
CA MET A 218 -8.09 25.10 -17.31
C MET A 218 -8.83 24.10 -18.23
N GLY A 219 -8.22 23.69 -19.34
CA GLY A 219 -8.87 22.82 -20.31
C GLY A 219 -9.25 21.45 -19.74
N ILE A 220 -8.40 20.83 -18.91
CA ILE A 220 -8.75 19.56 -18.26
C ILE A 220 -9.81 19.75 -17.17
N THR A 221 -9.70 20.81 -16.36
CA THR A 221 -10.65 21.07 -15.26
C THR A 221 -12.02 21.56 -15.74
N GLU A 222 -12.14 22.01 -17.00
CA GLU A 222 -13.42 22.28 -17.66
C GLU A 222 -14.14 20.99 -18.07
N ARG A 223 -13.38 19.96 -18.46
CA ARG A 223 -13.93 18.67 -18.91
C ARG A 223 -14.23 17.73 -17.75
N VAL A 224 -13.45 17.82 -16.68
CA VAL A 224 -13.47 16.88 -15.57
C VAL A 224 -13.72 17.61 -14.25
N GLU A 225 -14.90 17.39 -13.65
CA GLU A 225 -15.33 18.10 -12.44
C GLU A 225 -14.51 17.72 -11.19
N ASN A 226 -14.02 16.48 -11.13
CA ASN A 226 -13.24 15.90 -10.04
C ASN A 226 -11.72 16.04 -10.25
N CYS A 227 -11.30 17.04 -11.01
CA CYS A 227 -9.92 17.34 -11.34
C CYS A 227 -9.50 18.66 -10.69
N LEU A 228 -8.40 18.61 -9.95
CA LEU A 228 -7.76 19.79 -9.39
C LEU A 228 -6.36 19.91 -9.98
N CYS A 229 -5.99 21.06 -10.52
CA CYS A 229 -4.67 21.25 -11.12
C CYS A 229 -3.85 22.30 -10.38
N VAL A 230 -2.61 21.97 -10.01
CA VAL A 230 -1.64 22.93 -9.47
C VAL A 230 -0.67 23.31 -10.59
N VAL A 231 -0.48 24.61 -10.81
CA VAL A 231 0.38 25.15 -11.86
C VAL A 231 1.45 26.04 -11.24
N VAL A 232 2.69 25.88 -11.66
CA VAL A 232 3.79 26.81 -11.38
C VAL A 232 4.20 27.47 -12.69
N SER A 233 4.21 28.80 -12.70
CA SER A 233 4.66 29.60 -13.85
C SER A 233 6.18 29.55 -14.00
N GLU A 234 6.68 29.21 -15.18
CA GLU A 234 8.12 29.27 -15.49
C GLU A 234 8.63 30.71 -15.66
N GLU A 235 7.74 31.65 -16.01
CA GLU A 235 8.13 33.05 -16.21
C GLU A 235 8.24 33.80 -14.87
N THR A 236 7.27 33.58 -13.99
CA THR A 236 7.08 34.38 -12.77
C THR A 236 7.31 33.61 -11.48
N GLY A 237 7.37 32.28 -11.53
CA GLY A 237 7.35 31.41 -10.35
C GLY A 237 6.00 31.39 -9.62
N SER A 238 4.96 32.08 -10.11
CA SER A 238 3.68 32.17 -9.40
C SER A 238 2.96 30.82 -9.37
N ILE A 239 2.47 30.44 -8.19
CA ILE A 239 1.64 29.25 -7.99
C ILE A 239 0.18 29.60 -8.29
N SER A 240 -0.50 28.75 -9.05
CA SER A 240 -1.91 28.86 -9.36
C SER A 240 -2.62 27.52 -9.13
N LEU A 241 -3.90 27.58 -8.76
CA LEU A 241 -4.76 26.41 -8.62
C LEU A 241 -5.92 26.52 -9.62
N ALA A 242 -6.10 25.53 -10.48
CA ALA A 242 -7.23 25.46 -11.39
C ALA A 242 -8.26 24.44 -10.90
N GLU A 243 -9.53 24.84 -10.90
CA GLU A 243 -10.67 24.01 -10.54
C GLU A 243 -11.89 24.45 -11.36
N ARG A 244 -12.61 23.49 -11.94
CA ARG A 244 -13.85 23.74 -12.73
C ARG A 244 -13.68 24.84 -13.79
N GLY A 245 -12.54 24.85 -14.48
CA GLY A 245 -12.21 25.84 -15.51
C GLY A 245 -11.94 27.25 -15.00
N THR A 246 -11.82 27.45 -13.69
CA THR A 246 -11.41 28.71 -13.07
C THR A 246 -9.99 28.59 -12.54
N LEU A 247 -9.23 29.68 -12.60
CA LEU A 247 -7.84 29.71 -12.14
C LEU A 247 -7.70 30.70 -10.98
N ASN A 248 -7.37 30.18 -9.81
CA ASN A 248 -7.10 30.96 -8.61
C ASN A 248 -5.59 31.28 -8.54
N ARG A 249 -5.24 32.57 -8.65
CA ARG A 249 -3.85 33.03 -8.69
C ARG A 249 -3.72 34.49 -8.23
N PRO A 250 -2.52 34.92 -7.78
CA PRO A 250 -1.40 34.09 -7.33
C PRO A 250 -1.67 33.53 -5.93
N LEU A 251 -1.19 32.32 -5.66
CA LEU A 251 -1.30 31.67 -4.34
C LEU A 251 0.05 31.61 -3.63
N THR A 252 0.02 31.73 -2.30
CA THR A 252 1.17 31.39 -1.44
C THR A 252 1.21 29.88 -1.19
N SER A 253 2.39 29.34 -0.87
CA SER A 253 2.52 27.92 -0.51
C SER A 253 1.67 27.54 0.71
N SER A 254 1.51 28.46 1.67
CA SER A 254 0.62 28.27 2.82
C SER A 254 -0.85 28.20 2.40
N LYS A 255 -1.29 29.08 1.49
CA LYS A 255 -2.68 29.06 1.01
C LYS A 255 -2.97 27.84 0.15
N LEU A 256 -2.00 27.41 -0.67
CA LEU A 256 -2.10 26.16 -1.42
C LEU A 256 -2.32 24.97 -0.47
N ARG A 257 -1.54 24.87 0.61
CA ARG A 257 -1.67 23.81 1.61
C ARG A 257 -3.07 23.76 2.22
N GLU A 258 -3.61 24.92 2.61
CA GLU A 258 -4.94 25.04 3.18
C GLU A 258 -6.03 24.58 2.19
N LEU A 259 -5.94 25.02 0.93
CA LEU A 259 -6.89 24.66 -0.13
C LEU A 259 -6.86 23.16 -0.44
N LEU A 260 -5.66 22.57 -0.56
CA LEU A 260 -5.50 21.14 -0.78
C LEU A 260 -6.07 20.34 0.39
N ARG A 261 -5.72 20.69 1.64
CA ARG A 261 -6.25 19.99 2.83
C ARG A 261 -7.77 20.03 2.89
N THR A 262 -8.38 21.16 2.55
CA THR A 262 -9.85 21.30 2.55
C THR A 262 -10.48 20.36 1.53
N GLN A 263 -9.96 20.32 0.30
CA GLN A 263 -10.50 19.50 -0.78
C GLN A 263 -10.33 17.99 -0.56
N PHE A 264 -9.17 17.57 -0.02
CA PHE A 264 -8.91 16.16 0.27
C PHE A 264 -9.63 15.66 1.52
N THR A 265 -9.83 16.50 2.54
CA THR A 265 -10.61 16.12 3.74
C THR A 265 -12.09 15.94 3.42
N GLN A 266 -12.67 16.81 2.58
CA GLN A 266 -14.07 16.68 2.12
C GLN A 266 -14.32 15.41 1.29
N SER A 267 -13.30 14.88 0.62
CA SER A 267 -13.40 13.66 -0.18
C SER A 267 -13.48 12.40 0.69
N VAL A 268 -12.74 12.36 1.81
CA VAL A 268 -12.83 11.29 2.82
C VAL A 268 -14.20 11.27 3.48
N GLU A 269 -14.77 12.44 3.77
CA GLU A 269 -16.08 12.53 4.40
C GLU A 269 -17.20 12.08 3.45
N ARG A 270 -17.16 12.46 2.17
CA ARG A 270 -18.14 12.02 1.15
C ARG A 270 -18.14 10.50 0.92
N GLU A 271 -16.99 9.83 1.05
CA GLU A 271 -16.89 8.38 0.89
C GLU A 271 -17.31 7.62 2.16
N SER A 272 -17.10 8.21 3.34
CA SER A 272 -17.60 7.66 4.61
C SER A 272 -19.13 7.80 4.80
N VAL A 273 -19.78 8.64 3.99
CA VAL A 273 -21.25 8.84 3.98
C VAL A 273 -21.94 7.98 2.91
N ALA A 274 -21.46 6.75 2.68
CA ALA A 274 -22.31 5.68 2.15
C ALA A 274 -22.99 4.94 3.32
N PRO A 275 -24.18 5.36 3.79
CA PRO A 275 -24.74 4.90 5.04
C PRO A 275 -25.89 3.93 4.75
N GLN A 276 -25.62 2.78 4.13
CA GLN A 276 -26.70 1.78 3.93
C GLN A 276 -26.37 0.32 4.22
N LEU A 277 -25.12 -0.04 4.55
CA LEU A 277 -24.79 -1.45 4.85
C LEU A 277 -24.44 -1.73 6.32
N ARG A 278 -24.15 -0.70 7.14
CA ARG A 278 -23.84 -0.88 8.57
C ARG A 278 -25.07 -0.85 9.51
N SER A 279 -26.21 -0.31 9.08
CA SER A 279 -27.44 -0.31 9.90
C SER A 279 -28.18 -1.67 9.86
N LEU A 280 -28.05 -2.44 8.78
CA LEU A 280 -28.67 -3.77 8.64
C LEU A 280 -28.01 -4.82 9.54
N GLY A 281 -26.69 -4.74 9.75
CA GLY A 281 -25.96 -5.66 10.62
C GLY A 281 -26.37 -5.58 12.10
N ARG A 282 -26.72 -4.38 12.60
CA ARG A 282 -27.16 -4.21 14.00
C ARG A 282 -28.61 -4.67 14.23
N GLN A 283 -29.48 -4.55 13.23
CA GLN A 283 -30.87 -5.05 13.36
C GLN A 283 -30.94 -6.58 13.29
N LEU A 284 -30.10 -7.23 12.49
CA LEU A 284 -30.06 -8.70 12.41
C LEU A 284 -29.52 -9.36 13.68
N VAL A 285 -28.50 -8.75 14.33
CA VAL A 285 -27.99 -9.26 15.62
C VAL A 285 -29.06 -9.16 16.71
N HIS A 286 -29.83 -8.07 16.75
CA HIS A 286 -30.87 -7.91 17.76
C HIS A 286 -32.08 -8.83 17.53
N GLN A 287 -32.44 -9.13 16.28
CA GLN A 287 -33.50 -10.12 15.98
C GLN A 287 -33.02 -11.57 16.22
N GLY A 288 -31.77 -11.87 15.91
CA GLY A 288 -31.16 -13.18 16.21
C GLY A 288 -31.09 -13.48 17.71
N MET A 289 -30.73 -12.49 18.54
CA MET A 289 -30.62 -12.65 19.99
C MET A 289 -31.99 -12.81 20.68
N VAL A 290 -33.05 -12.19 20.13
CA VAL A 290 -34.44 -12.36 20.61
C VAL A 290 -34.99 -13.75 20.24
N LEU A 291 -34.63 -14.29 19.09
CA LEU A 291 -34.99 -15.66 18.69
C LEU A 291 -34.28 -16.71 19.55
N VAL A 292 -32.99 -16.54 19.80
CA VAL A 292 -32.19 -17.45 20.65
C VAL A 292 -32.69 -17.42 22.10
N SER A 293 -33.07 -16.26 22.64
CA SER A 293 -33.62 -16.16 24.00
C SER A 293 -35.04 -16.72 24.14
N ARG A 294 -35.86 -16.72 23.08
CA ARG A 294 -37.16 -17.42 23.06
C ARG A 294 -37.00 -18.94 22.98
N LEU A 295 -36.05 -19.43 22.18
CA LEU A 295 -35.72 -20.86 22.09
C LEU A 295 -35.17 -21.42 23.41
N LEU A 296 -34.31 -20.68 24.10
CA LEU A 296 -33.78 -21.07 25.42
C LEU A 296 -34.87 -21.08 26.52
N ARG A 297 -35.91 -20.25 26.43
CA ARG A 297 -37.03 -20.27 27.39
C ARG A 297 -37.99 -21.45 27.18
N LEU A 298 -38.14 -21.93 25.95
CA LEU A 298 -38.98 -23.11 25.65
C LEU A 298 -38.31 -24.43 26.07
N SER A 299 -36.97 -24.50 26.07
CA SER A 299 -36.25 -25.68 26.57
C SER A 299 -36.32 -25.84 28.09
N SER A 300 -36.59 -24.76 28.84
CA SER A 300 -36.69 -24.76 30.30
C SER A 300 -38.06 -25.20 30.84
N SER A 301 -39.12 -25.15 30.02
CA SER A 301 -40.47 -25.56 30.45
C SER A 301 -40.75 -27.04 30.21
N ALA A 302 -39.95 -27.74 29.40
CA ALA A 302 -40.14 -29.16 29.09
C ALA A 302 -39.56 -30.12 30.16
N SER A 303 -38.79 -29.62 31.14
CA SER A 303 -38.19 -30.47 32.20
C SER A 303 -38.96 -30.48 33.52
N ARG A 304 -40.18 -29.90 33.57
CA ARG A 304 -40.99 -29.81 34.79
C ARG A 304 -42.24 -30.67 34.79
N GLU A 305 -42.41 -31.53 33.78
CA GLU A 305 -43.53 -32.47 33.68
C GLU A 305 -42.99 -33.91 33.57
N LYS A 306 -42.36 -34.38 34.65
CA LYS A 306 -42.21 -35.80 34.98
C LYS A 306 -41.95 -35.96 36.47
N LYS A 307 -43.03 -35.83 37.25
CA LYS A 307 -43.20 -36.53 38.51
C LYS A 307 -44.67 -36.82 38.72
#